data_AF-A0A257L0Q3-F1
#
_entry.id   AF-A0A257L0Q3-F1
#
_cell.length_a   1.000
_cell.length_b   1.000
_cell.length_c   1.000
_cell.angle_alpha   90.00
_cell.angle_beta   90.00
_cell.angle_gamma   90.00
#
_symmetry.space_group_name_H-M   'P 1'
#
loop_
_entity.id
_entity.type
_entity.pdbx_description
1 polymer ?
#
loop_
_entity_poly.entity_id
_entity_poly.type
_entity_poly.pdbx_seq_one_letter_code
_entity_poly.pdbx_strand_id
1 'polypeptide(L)'
;NANAWTKIKSLLLSMVKEPINSIMIVAILLLIFDVSYKTLPTLVTDIFDKTSAMMTPLILLFIGLAVQLKQSKKRIIVSLLFFRAGISILFSALLVAILGIHDHNLMLLALVVPLSSASFWPFAHISAFNLKEDRLEIAKEKRTFNMEFAVLILAFSLPFSSGLILGILSFGTFFANNLTMIYMGVLMIAIAVIPIFISKLSLRFSNTIAKN
;
A
#
# COMPACT_ATOMS: atom_id res chain seq x y z
N ASN A 1 28.21 14.49 14.87
CA ASN A 1 28.01 13.08 14.48
C ASN A 1 27.29 12.18 15.48
N ALA A 2 27.01 12.57 16.73
CA ALA A 2 26.23 11.76 17.67
C ALA A 2 24.71 11.70 17.36
N ASN A 3 24.14 12.77 16.79
CA ASN A 3 22.69 12.88 16.54
C ASN A 3 22.15 12.03 15.37
N ALA A 4 23.01 11.64 14.42
CA ALA A 4 22.62 10.80 13.29
C ALA A 4 22.49 9.34 13.74
N TRP A 5 23.46 8.85 14.52
CA TRP A 5 23.45 7.48 15.08
C TRP A 5 22.31 7.26 16.07
N THR A 6 22.00 8.24 16.93
CA THR A 6 20.86 8.12 17.85
C THR A 6 19.52 8.15 17.12
N LYS A 7 19.38 8.95 16.05
CA LYS A 7 18.21 8.91 15.16
C LYS A 7 18.10 7.57 14.42
N ILE A 8 19.16 7.11 13.78
CA ILE A 8 19.17 5.81 13.07
C ILE A 8 18.84 4.67 14.03
N LYS A 9 19.40 4.66 15.24
CA LYS A 9 19.09 3.68 16.29
C LYS A 9 17.63 3.77 16.74
N SER A 10 17.09 4.98 16.94
CA SER A 10 15.67 5.16 17.32
C SER A 10 14.71 4.73 16.22
N LEU A 11 15.11 4.90 14.95
CA LEU A 11 14.31 4.53 13.78
C LEU A 11 14.34 3.01 13.55
N LEU A 12 15.52 2.38 13.62
CA LEU A 12 15.64 0.91 13.61
C LEU A 12 14.87 0.28 14.77
N LEU A 13 14.97 0.85 15.97
CA LEU A 13 14.22 0.37 17.13
C LEU A 13 12.71 0.55 16.94
N SER A 14 12.25 1.64 16.32
CA SER A 14 10.84 1.81 15.98
C SER A 14 10.36 0.83 14.91
N MET A 15 11.21 0.47 13.95
CA MET A 15 10.87 -0.50 12.91
C MET A 15 10.77 -1.92 13.48
N VAL A 16 11.65 -2.34 14.39
CA VAL A 16 11.53 -3.66 15.05
C VAL A 16 10.30 -3.73 15.94
N LYS A 17 9.91 -2.62 16.56
CA LYS A 17 8.71 -2.52 17.42
C LYS A 17 7.39 -2.62 16.66
N GLU A 18 7.38 -2.52 15.33
CA GLU A 18 6.18 -2.84 14.57
C GLU A 18 5.85 -4.34 14.73
N PRO A 19 4.62 -4.70 15.15
CA PRO A 19 4.26 -6.10 15.42
C PRO A 19 4.57 -7.04 14.26
N ILE A 20 4.41 -6.56 13.02
CA ILE A 20 4.68 -7.35 11.83
C ILE A 20 6.17 -7.68 11.63
N ASN A 21 7.06 -6.74 11.95
CA ASN A 21 8.50 -6.96 11.81
C ASN A 21 9.02 -7.94 12.86
N SER A 22 8.49 -7.87 14.08
CA SER A 22 8.78 -8.86 15.12
C SER A 22 8.38 -10.27 14.68
N ILE A 23 7.20 -10.44 14.10
CA ILE A 23 6.71 -11.73 13.59
C ILE A 23 7.58 -12.23 12.43
N MET A 24 7.96 -11.35 11.49
CA MET A 24 8.83 -11.71 10.35
C MET A 24 10.20 -12.23 10.81
N ILE A 25 10.80 -11.60 11.83
CA ILE A 25 12.06 -12.06 12.42
C ILE A 25 11.89 -13.47 13.00
N VAL A 26 10.80 -13.71 13.75
CA VAL A 26 10.50 -15.04 14.30
C VAL A 26 10.33 -16.08 13.19
N ALA A 27 9.62 -15.74 12.10
CA ALA A 27 9.43 -16.64 10.96
C ALA A 27 10.77 -17.01 10.30
N ILE A 28 11.67 -16.05 10.12
CA ILE A 28 13.01 -16.29 9.58
C ILE A 28 13.82 -17.21 10.51
N LEU A 29 13.75 -16.99 11.82
CA LEU A 29 14.42 -17.86 12.80
C LEU A 29 13.87 -19.29 12.75
N LEU A 30 12.55 -19.46 12.70
CA LEU A 30 11.91 -20.78 12.57
C LEU A 30 12.34 -21.50 11.30
N LEU A 31 12.45 -20.78 10.17
CA LEU A 31 12.96 -21.33 8.91
C LEU A 31 14.41 -21.81 9.04
N ILE A 32 15.28 -21.08 9.77
CA ILE A 32 16.67 -21.50 10.00
C ILE A 32 16.73 -22.83 10.79
N PHE A 33 15.78 -23.05 11.71
CA PHE A 33 15.66 -24.29 12.49
C PHE A 33 14.85 -25.39 11.78
N ASP A 34 14.52 -25.22 10.49
CA ASP A 34 13.69 -26.14 9.68
C ASP A 34 12.30 -26.41 10.29
N VAL A 35 11.80 -25.49 11.12
CA VAL A 35 10.45 -25.56 11.67
C VAL A 35 9.49 -24.93 10.67
N SER A 36 8.72 -25.78 10.00
CA SER A 36 7.69 -25.39 9.05
C SER A 36 6.30 -25.39 9.67
N TYR A 37 5.32 -24.85 8.94
CA TYR A 37 3.91 -24.90 9.36
C TYR A 37 3.43 -26.33 9.64
N LYS A 38 3.97 -27.32 8.92
CA LYS A 38 3.60 -28.74 9.05
C LYS A 38 4.18 -29.42 10.28
N THR A 39 5.27 -28.87 10.84
CA THR A 39 5.95 -29.44 12.01
C THR A 39 5.46 -28.81 13.32
N LEU A 40 4.56 -27.83 13.26
CA LEU A 40 3.97 -27.21 14.44
C LEU A 40 2.92 -28.14 15.09
N PRO A 41 2.74 -28.05 16.42
CA PRO A 41 1.67 -28.77 17.11
C PRO A 41 0.30 -28.40 16.53
N THR A 42 -0.60 -29.37 16.42
CA THR A 42 -1.94 -29.19 15.84
C THR A 42 -2.75 -28.09 16.53
N LEU A 43 -2.57 -27.90 17.84
CA LEU A 43 -3.19 -26.79 18.57
C LEU A 43 -2.79 -25.42 18.02
N VAL A 44 -1.52 -25.25 17.63
CA VAL A 44 -0.98 -24.00 17.12
C VAL A 44 -1.48 -23.75 15.70
N THR A 45 -1.45 -24.77 14.83
CA THR A 45 -1.98 -24.65 13.46
C THR A 45 -3.48 -24.35 13.45
N ASP A 46 -4.27 -24.99 14.31
CA ASP A 46 -5.71 -24.72 14.42
C ASP A 46 -6.02 -23.29 14.88
N ILE A 47 -5.21 -22.74 15.80
CA ILE A 47 -5.32 -21.34 16.23
C ILE A 47 -4.95 -20.41 15.08
N PHE A 48 -3.89 -20.71 14.32
CA PHE A 48 -3.50 -19.91 13.15
C PHE A 48 -4.58 -19.95 12.06
N ASP A 49 -5.12 -21.12 11.74
CA ASP A 49 -6.16 -21.27 10.70
C ASP A 49 -7.43 -20.53 11.09
N LYS A 50 -7.92 -20.69 12.32
CA LYS A 50 -9.10 -19.96 12.82
C LYS A 50 -8.87 -18.45 12.85
N THR A 51 -7.69 -18.02 13.30
CA THR A 51 -7.33 -16.59 13.34
C THR A 51 -7.25 -16.02 11.92
N SER A 52 -6.59 -16.72 11.00
CA SER A 52 -6.46 -16.33 9.58
C SER A 52 -7.83 -16.23 8.89
N ALA A 53 -8.72 -17.19 9.17
CA ALA A 53 -10.10 -17.18 8.67
C ALA A 53 -10.91 -15.98 9.20
N MET A 54 -10.64 -15.50 10.42
CA MET A 54 -11.25 -14.30 10.99
C MET A 54 -10.62 -13.00 10.50
N MET A 55 -9.33 -12.99 10.18
CA MET A 55 -8.62 -11.78 9.72
C MET A 55 -9.17 -11.29 8.38
N THR A 56 -9.52 -12.19 7.46
CA THR A 56 -10.06 -11.82 6.13
C THR A 56 -11.36 -10.97 6.23
N PRO A 57 -12.43 -11.42 6.91
CA PRO A 57 -13.64 -10.60 7.07
C PRO A 57 -13.41 -9.37 7.94
N LEU A 58 -12.51 -9.42 8.93
CA LEU A 58 -12.18 -8.27 9.77
C LEU A 58 -11.49 -7.17 8.95
N ILE A 59 -10.54 -7.54 8.08
CA ILE A 59 -9.90 -6.63 7.12
C ILE A 59 -10.95 -6.03 6.18
N LEU A 60 -11.86 -6.84 5.62
CA LEU A 60 -12.96 -6.36 4.76
C LEU A 60 -13.91 -5.40 5.50
N LEU A 61 -14.19 -5.65 6.78
CA LEU A 61 -14.99 -4.77 7.62
C LEU A 61 -14.26 -3.45 7.91
N PHE A 62 -12.97 -3.49 8.25
CA PHE A 62 -12.15 -2.28 8.41
C PHE A 62 -12.04 -1.49 7.11
N ILE A 63 -11.93 -2.16 5.96
CA ILE A 63 -12.02 -1.55 4.63
C ILE A 63 -13.34 -0.80 4.47
N GLY A 64 -14.47 -1.46 4.78
CA GLY A 64 -15.80 -0.86 4.68
C GLY A 64 -16.01 0.34 5.60
N LEU A 65 -15.47 0.28 6.83
CA LEU A 65 -15.59 1.35 7.82
C LEU A 65 -14.69 2.56 7.53
N ALA A 66 -13.49 2.33 6.99
CA ALA A 66 -12.54 3.40 6.66
C ALA A 66 -13.00 4.26 5.46
N VAL A 67 -13.92 3.75 4.64
CA VAL A 67 -14.50 4.46 3.50
C VAL A 67 -15.54 5.50 3.98
N GLN A 68 -15.08 6.54 4.70
CA GLN A 68 -15.87 7.75 4.92
C GLN A 68 -15.67 8.73 3.75
N LEU A 69 -16.68 8.74 2.89
CA LEU A 69 -16.63 9.26 1.54
C LEU A 69 -16.82 10.79 1.45
N LYS A 70 -15.85 11.61 1.88
CA LYS A 70 -15.85 13.07 1.63
C LYS A 70 -15.59 13.41 0.14
N GLN A 71 -16.60 13.93 -0.57
CA GLN A 71 -16.68 13.94 -2.05
C GLN A 71 -15.60 14.75 -2.81
N SER A 72 -15.02 15.82 -2.25
CA SER A 72 -14.36 16.82 -3.10
C SER A 72 -12.97 16.45 -3.65
N LYS A 73 -12.24 15.49 -3.04
CA LYS A 73 -10.86 15.12 -3.46
C LYS A 73 -10.68 13.66 -3.87
N LYS A 74 -11.74 12.86 -3.85
CA LYS A 74 -11.68 11.39 -4.08
C LYS A 74 -11.05 11.01 -5.41
N ARG A 75 -11.36 11.75 -6.47
CA ARG A 75 -10.92 11.42 -7.82
C ARG A 75 -9.40 11.38 -7.96
N ILE A 76 -8.72 12.35 -7.35
CA ILE A 76 -7.25 12.44 -7.36
C ILE A 76 -6.65 11.33 -6.50
N ILE A 77 -7.25 11.04 -5.33
CA ILE A 77 -6.79 9.97 -4.44
C ILE A 77 -6.89 8.61 -5.13
N VAL A 78 -8.05 8.31 -5.71
CA VAL A 78 -8.27 7.05 -6.46
C VAL A 78 -7.27 6.94 -7.60
N SER A 79 -7.14 7.99 -8.43
CA SER A 79 -6.14 8.04 -9.52
C SER A 79 -4.73 7.74 -9.01
N LEU A 80 -4.30 8.38 -7.91
CA LEU A 80 -2.98 8.17 -7.32
C LEU A 80 -2.78 6.74 -6.78
N LEU A 81 -3.82 6.13 -6.18
CA LEU A 81 -3.75 4.77 -5.66
C LEU A 81 -3.65 3.71 -6.77
N PHE A 82 -4.44 3.85 -7.84
CA PHE A 82 -4.34 2.98 -9.03
C PHE A 82 -2.99 3.16 -9.73
N PHE A 83 -2.48 4.40 -9.82
CA PHE A 83 -1.17 4.66 -10.40
C PHE A 83 -0.05 3.98 -9.59
N ARG A 84 -0.09 4.12 -8.26
CA ARG A 84 0.85 3.47 -7.34
C ARG A 84 0.81 1.95 -7.50
N ALA A 85 -0.38 1.34 -7.48
CA ALA A 85 -0.53 -0.10 -7.65
C ALA A 85 -0.02 -0.58 -9.02
N GLY A 86 -0.34 0.14 -10.10
CA GLY A 86 0.15 -0.18 -11.43
C GLY A 86 1.67 -0.19 -11.53
N ILE A 87 2.34 0.83 -10.97
CA ILE A 87 3.81 0.87 -10.90
C ILE A 87 4.35 -0.30 -10.09
N SER A 88 3.79 -0.57 -8.91
CA SER A 88 4.23 -1.69 -8.07
C SER A 88 4.13 -3.03 -8.80
N ILE A 89 3.03 -3.28 -9.53
CA ILE A 89 2.82 -4.53 -10.29
C ILE A 89 3.80 -4.64 -11.45
N LEU A 90 4.03 -3.55 -12.20
CA LEU A 90 5.01 -3.55 -13.29
C LEU A 90 6.44 -3.76 -12.76
N PHE A 91 6.75 -3.18 -11.60
CA PHE A 91 8.03 -3.41 -10.94
C PHE A 91 8.20 -4.89 -10.53
N SER A 92 7.16 -5.51 -9.98
CA SER A 92 7.16 -6.96 -9.69
C SER A 92 7.36 -7.80 -10.96
N ALA A 93 6.65 -7.49 -12.04
CA ALA A 93 6.79 -8.20 -13.31
C ALA A 93 8.21 -8.08 -13.88
N LEU A 94 8.80 -6.88 -13.80
CA LEU A 94 10.18 -6.63 -14.20
C LEU A 94 11.16 -7.49 -13.37
N LEU A 95 11.01 -7.52 -12.05
CA LEU A 95 11.87 -8.33 -11.18
C LEU A 95 11.72 -9.84 -11.46
N VAL A 96 10.49 -10.33 -11.63
CA VAL A 96 10.21 -11.73 -11.97
C VAL A 96 10.87 -12.10 -13.30
N ALA A 97 10.80 -11.22 -14.31
CA ALA A 97 11.42 -11.43 -15.61
C ALA A 97 12.96 -11.45 -15.55
N ILE A 98 13.57 -10.51 -14.81
CA ILE A 98 15.04 -10.42 -14.68
C ILE A 98 15.60 -11.61 -13.88
N LEU A 99 14.91 -12.03 -12.83
CA LEU A 99 15.35 -13.09 -11.93
C LEU A 99 14.99 -14.50 -12.42
N GLY A 100 14.22 -14.63 -13.51
CA GLY A 100 13.82 -15.92 -14.07
C GLY A 100 12.98 -16.76 -13.10
N ILE A 101 12.06 -16.14 -12.37
CA ILE A 101 11.24 -16.84 -11.37
C ILE A 101 10.11 -17.59 -12.08
N HIS A 102 10.12 -18.93 -11.94
CA HIS A 102 9.10 -19.82 -12.52
C HIS A 102 8.16 -20.44 -11.48
N ASP A 103 8.49 -20.34 -10.19
CA ASP A 103 7.64 -20.85 -9.11
C ASP A 103 6.43 -19.93 -8.89
N HIS A 104 5.22 -20.49 -8.97
CA HIS A 104 3.99 -19.73 -8.91
C HIS A 104 3.79 -19.03 -7.55
N ASN A 105 4.18 -19.68 -6.45
CA ASN A 105 4.04 -19.10 -5.11
C ASN A 105 5.02 -17.94 -4.92
N LEU A 106 6.24 -18.08 -5.42
CA LEU A 106 7.25 -17.02 -5.38
C LEU A 106 6.87 -15.83 -6.26
N MET A 107 6.23 -16.06 -7.42
CA MET A 107 5.68 -14.99 -8.26
C MET A 107 4.55 -14.22 -7.56
N LEU A 108 3.62 -14.93 -6.92
CA LEU A 108 2.54 -14.29 -6.15
C LEU A 108 3.10 -13.50 -4.96
N LEU A 109 4.12 -14.02 -4.27
CA LEU A 109 4.82 -13.30 -3.21
C LEU A 109 5.49 -12.03 -3.74
N ALA A 110 6.21 -12.13 -4.86
CA ALA A 110 6.87 -11.00 -5.52
C ALA A 110 5.88 -9.93 -5.98
N LEU A 111 4.63 -10.30 -6.28
CA LEU A 111 3.54 -9.38 -6.62
C LEU A 111 2.93 -8.69 -5.40
N VAL A 112 2.62 -9.47 -4.36
CA VAL A 112 1.87 -9.00 -3.18
C VAL A 112 2.74 -8.13 -2.27
N VAL A 113 4.04 -8.40 -2.15
CA VAL A 113 4.95 -7.66 -1.28
C VAL A 113 5.06 -6.17 -1.66
N PRO A 114 5.29 -5.79 -2.93
CA PRO A 114 5.28 -4.37 -3.31
C PRO A 114 3.89 -3.72 -3.22
N LEU A 115 2.81 -4.48 -3.37
CA LEU A 115 1.44 -3.98 -3.21
C LEU A 115 1.07 -3.69 -1.75
N SER A 116 1.64 -4.43 -0.80
CA SER A 116 1.42 -4.22 0.64
C SER A 116 2.25 -3.07 1.21
N SER A 117 3.17 -2.51 0.42
CA SER A 117 4.05 -1.40 0.81
C SER A 117 3.28 -0.06 0.92
N ALA A 118 2.47 0.08 1.97
CA ALA A 118 1.84 1.32 2.40
C ALA A 118 2.51 1.77 3.70
N SER A 119 3.35 2.83 3.63
CA SER A 119 4.17 3.25 4.76
C SER A 119 3.59 4.46 5.48
N PHE A 120 3.63 4.44 6.82
CA PHE A 120 3.33 5.60 7.68
C PHE A 120 4.45 6.65 7.68
N TRP A 121 5.64 6.32 7.15
CA TRP A 121 6.80 7.21 7.18
C TRP A 121 6.59 8.58 6.53
N PRO A 122 6.05 8.68 5.29
CA PRO A 122 5.77 9.98 4.67
C PRO A 122 4.81 10.82 5.51
N PHE A 123 3.79 10.21 6.09
CA PHE A 123 2.84 10.90 6.96
C PHE A 123 3.49 11.38 8.26
N ALA A 124 4.34 10.57 8.89
CA ALA A 124 5.08 10.96 10.09
C ALA A 124 5.99 12.17 9.82
N HIS A 125 6.66 12.22 8.66
CA HIS A 125 7.46 13.36 8.25
C HIS A 125 6.61 14.61 7.99
N ILE A 126 5.53 14.48 7.23
CA ILE A 126 4.59 15.57 6.97
C ILE A 126 4.04 16.14 8.29
N SER A 127 3.69 15.27 9.24
CA SER A 127 3.23 15.66 10.58
C SER A 127 4.32 16.38 11.38
N ALA A 128 5.56 15.90 11.35
CA ALA A 128 6.69 16.53 12.03
C ALA A 128 7.01 17.93 11.46
N PHE A 129 6.86 18.11 10.14
CA PHE A 129 6.97 19.43 9.51
C PHE A 129 5.80 20.33 9.92
N ASN A 130 4.57 19.84 9.87
CA ASN A 130 3.40 20.60 10.29
C ASN A 130 3.51 21.07 11.75
N LEU A 131 4.01 20.23 12.66
CA LEU A 131 4.26 20.62 14.06
C LEU A 131 5.31 21.74 14.21
N LYS A 132 6.28 21.82 13.30
CA LYS A 132 7.25 22.93 13.29
C LYS A 132 6.61 24.20 12.74
N GLU A 133 5.83 24.09 11.67
CA GLU A 133 5.09 25.22 11.09
C GLU A 133 4.04 25.76 12.08
N ASP A 134 3.41 24.90 12.88
CA ASP A 134 2.52 25.27 13.99
C ASP A 134 3.26 26.12 15.04
N ARG A 135 4.49 25.73 15.43
CA ARG A 135 5.32 26.49 16.39
C ARG A 135 5.83 27.82 15.85
N LEU A 136 5.92 27.96 14.53
CA LEU A 136 6.31 29.19 13.84
C LEU A 136 5.10 30.07 13.51
N GLU A 137 3.90 29.70 13.99
CA GLU A 137 2.64 30.42 13.77
C GLU A 137 2.31 30.68 12.29
N ILE A 138 2.75 29.77 11.41
CA ILE A 138 2.49 29.89 9.98
C ILE A 138 1.00 29.60 9.70
N ALA A 139 0.35 30.55 9.05
CA ALA A 139 -1.05 30.44 8.63
C ALA A 139 -1.28 29.18 7.80
N LYS A 140 -2.44 28.53 7.98
CA LYS A 140 -2.76 27.22 7.37
C LYS A 140 -2.68 27.24 5.84
N GLU A 141 -3.04 28.35 5.18
CA GLU A 141 -2.93 28.52 3.74
C GLU A 141 -1.49 28.59 3.20
N LYS A 142 -0.49 28.90 4.05
CA LYS A 142 0.93 29.00 3.67
C LYS A 142 1.75 27.76 4.04
N ARG A 143 1.11 26.72 4.58
CA ARG A 143 1.79 25.48 4.97
C ARG A 143 2.27 24.71 3.75
N THR A 144 3.41 24.05 3.90
CA THR A 144 4.04 23.29 2.83
C THR A 144 3.19 22.09 2.41
N PHE A 145 2.52 21.44 3.37
CA PHE A 145 1.77 20.21 3.15
C PHE A 145 0.31 20.31 3.59
N ASN A 146 -0.58 19.69 2.82
CA ASN A 146 -1.98 19.55 3.20
C ASN A 146 -2.19 18.30 4.06
N MET A 147 -2.32 18.48 5.38
CA MET A 147 -2.52 17.40 6.35
C MET A 147 -3.77 16.55 6.06
N GLU A 148 -4.90 17.19 5.70
CA GLU A 148 -6.14 16.46 5.41
C GLU A 148 -5.95 15.52 4.21
N PHE A 149 -5.26 15.99 3.17
CA PHE A 149 -4.96 15.16 1.99
C PHE A 149 -4.01 14.00 2.31
N ALA A 150 -2.99 14.23 3.14
CA ALA A 150 -2.04 13.19 3.55
C ALA A 150 -2.73 12.08 4.37
N VAL A 151 -3.58 12.45 5.34
CA VAL A 151 -4.38 11.49 6.12
C VAL A 151 -5.33 10.72 5.22
N LEU A 152 -6.00 11.40 4.28
CA LEU A 152 -6.91 10.74 3.34
C LEU A 152 -6.18 9.73 2.44
N ILE A 153 -5.03 10.08 1.86
CA ILE A 153 -4.23 9.12 1.05
C ILE A 153 -3.87 7.89 1.88
N LEU A 154 -3.39 8.08 3.11
CA LEU A 154 -3.01 6.99 3.99
C LEU A 154 -4.21 6.10 4.34
N ALA A 155 -5.33 6.71 4.72
CA ALA A 155 -6.55 6.02 5.12
C ALA A 155 -7.17 5.20 3.98
N PHE A 156 -7.10 5.68 2.73
CA PHE A 156 -7.61 4.94 1.57
C PHE A 156 -6.58 3.95 0.98
N SER A 157 -5.28 4.17 1.19
CA SER A 157 -4.22 3.32 0.64
C SER A 157 -4.23 1.91 1.23
N LEU A 158 -4.38 1.80 2.55
CA LEU A 158 -4.40 0.52 3.26
C LEU A 158 -5.56 -0.38 2.79
N PRO A 159 -6.82 0.08 2.81
CA PRO A 159 -7.92 -0.75 2.39
C PRO A 159 -7.90 -1.10 0.90
N PHE A 160 -7.46 -0.17 0.07
CA PHE A 160 -7.30 -0.40 -1.36
C PHE A 160 -6.26 -1.49 -1.66
N SER A 161 -5.06 -1.40 -1.08
CA SER A 161 -4.02 -2.42 -1.23
C SER A 161 -4.50 -3.79 -0.75
N SER A 162 -5.11 -3.85 0.44
CA SER A 162 -5.60 -5.11 1.01
C SER A 162 -6.68 -5.76 0.13
N GLY A 163 -7.63 -4.97 -0.38
CA GLY A 163 -8.65 -5.47 -1.31
C GLY A 163 -8.05 -6.00 -2.61
N LEU A 164 -7.05 -5.30 -3.17
CA LEU A 164 -6.34 -5.72 -4.39
C LEU A 164 -5.56 -7.03 -4.17
N ILE A 165 -4.83 -7.13 -3.06
CA ILE A 165 -4.07 -8.33 -2.67
C ILE A 165 -5.01 -9.53 -2.48
N LEU A 166 -6.10 -9.35 -1.73
CA LEU A 166 -7.11 -10.41 -1.55
C LEU A 166 -7.71 -10.83 -2.89
N GLY A 167 -8.06 -9.87 -3.74
CA GLY A 167 -8.52 -10.15 -5.10
C GLY A 167 -7.53 -11.01 -5.88
N ILE A 168 -6.26 -10.59 -5.95
CA ILE A 168 -5.19 -11.34 -6.64
C ILE A 168 -5.08 -12.77 -6.10
N LEU A 169 -5.01 -12.94 -4.78
CA LEU A 169 -4.85 -14.24 -4.14
C LEU A 169 -6.09 -15.13 -4.31
N SER A 170 -7.30 -14.56 -4.39
CA SER A 170 -8.53 -15.30 -4.67
C SER A 170 -8.59 -15.89 -6.08
N PHE A 171 -7.90 -15.29 -7.06
CA PHE A 171 -7.80 -15.83 -8.43
C PHE A 171 -6.67 -16.85 -8.60
N GLY A 172 -5.96 -17.21 -7.53
CA GLY A 172 -4.95 -18.28 -7.52
C GLY A 172 -3.80 -18.04 -8.51
N THR A 173 -3.61 -18.97 -9.44
CA THR A 173 -2.45 -18.97 -10.36
C THR A 173 -2.60 -18.03 -11.56
N PHE A 174 -3.76 -17.39 -11.75
CA PHE A 174 -3.97 -16.49 -12.90
C PHE A 174 -2.94 -15.35 -12.94
N PHE A 175 -2.61 -14.79 -11.78
CA PHE A 175 -1.61 -13.72 -11.62
C PHE A 175 -0.17 -14.24 -11.46
N ALA A 176 0.03 -15.56 -11.40
CA ALA A 176 1.34 -16.20 -11.42
C ALA A 176 1.86 -16.39 -12.87
N ASN A 177 1.60 -15.40 -13.72
CA ASN A 177 2.10 -15.32 -15.08
C ASN A 177 2.60 -13.90 -15.33
N ASN A 178 3.83 -13.77 -15.84
CA ASN A 178 4.46 -12.49 -16.08
C ASN A 178 3.64 -11.59 -17.04
N LEU A 179 3.03 -12.17 -18.08
CA LEU A 179 2.20 -11.41 -19.02
C LEU A 179 0.94 -10.87 -18.34
N THR A 180 0.28 -11.66 -17.49
CA THR A 180 -0.88 -11.21 -16.72
C THR A 180 -0.52 -10.06 -15.79
N MET A 181 0.65 -10.12 -15.14
CA MET A 181 1.14 -9.04 -14.29
C MET A 181 1.34 -7.75 -15.11
N ILE A 182 1.98 -7.84 -16.28
CA ILE A 182 2.20 -6.69 -17.16
C ILE A 182 0.87 -6.07 -17.59
N TYR A 183 -0.07 -6.89 -18.08
CA TYR A 183 -1.38 -6.40 -18.52
C TYR A 183 -2.14 -5.73 -17.38
N MET A 184 -2.13 -6.32 -16.17
CA MET A 184 -2.77 -5.72 -15.00
C MET A 184 -2.12 -4.41 -14.59
N GLY A 185 -0.79 -4.34 -14.60
CA GLY A 185 -0.04 -3.13 -14.28
C GLY A 185 -0.34 -1.98 -15.26
N VAL A 186 -0.35 -2.27 -16.56
CA VAL A 186 -0.73 -1.29 -17.59
C VAL A 186 -2.19 -0.87 -17.45
N LEU A 187 -3.10 -1.83 -17.21
CA LEU A 187 -4.53 -1.56 -16.99
C LEU A 187 -4.74 -0.61 -15.80
N MET A 188 -4.06 -0.87 -14.67
CA MET A 188 -4.13 -0.02 -13.47
C MET A 188 -3.65 1.41 -13.75
N ILE A 189 -2.55 1.57 -14.49
CA ILE A 189 -2.06 2.90 -14.91
C ILE A 189 -3.04 3.57 -15.86
N ALA A 190 -3.62 2.84 -16.82
CA ALA A 190 -4.62 3.38 -17.73
C ALA A 190 -5.84 3.90 -16.94
N ILE A 191 -6.37 3.11 -15.99
CA ILE A 191 -7.46 3.49 -15.10
C ILE A 191 -7.09 4.74 -14.27
N ALA A 192 -5.84 4.84 -13.81
CA ALA A 192 -5.38 6.00 -13.06
C ALA A 192 -5.40 7.31 -13.88
N VAL A 193 -5.23 7.23 -15.19
CA VAL A 193 -5.13 8.40 -16.08
C VAL A 193 -6.51 8.93 -16.51
N ILE A 194 -7.52 8.06 -16.61
CA ILE A 194 -8.91 8.41 -16.98
C ILE A 194 -9.46 9.63 -16.21
N PRO A 195 -9.37 9.70 -14.86
CA PRO A 195 -9.98 10.78 -14.11
C PRO A 195 -9.30 12.14 -14.32
N ILE A 196 -8.01 12.13 -14.69
CA ILE A 196 -7.20 13.32 -15.04
C ILE A 196 -7.61 13.84 -16.42
N PHE A 197 -7.89 12.95 -17.38
CA PHE A 197 -8.38 13.34 -18.69
C PHE A 197 -9.79 13.92 -18.63
N ILE A 198 -10.69 13.29 -17.86
CA ILE A 198 -12.07 13.77 -17.69
C ILE A 198 -12.10 15.17 -17.06
N SER A 199 -11.24 15.46 -16.07
CA SER A 199 -11.20 16.79 -15.45
C SER A 199 -10.68 17.87 -16.42
N LYS A 200 -9.65 17.57 -17.23
CA LYS A 200 -9.16 18.48 -18.27
C LYS A 200 -10.18 18.73 -19.38
N LEU A 201 -10.92 17.70 -19.79
CA LEU A 201 -11.94 17.81 -20.84
C LEU A 201 -13.14 18.63 -20.37
N SER A 202 -13.59 18.42 -19.12
CA SER A 202 -14.67 19.21 -18.50
C SER A 202 -14.31 20.69 -18.35
N LEU A 203 -13.07 21.01 -17.94
CA LEU A 203 -12.59 22.39 -17.87
C LEU A 203 -12.47 23.06 -19.25
N ARG A 204 -12.05 22.30 -20.29
CA ARG A 204 -12.05 22.80 -21.67
C ARG A 204 -13.46 23.10 -22.17
N PHE A 205 -14.43 22.23 -21.92
CA PHE A 205 -15.83 22.46 -22.33
C PHE A 205 -16.46 23.65 -21.60
N SER A 206 -16.20 23.83 -20.31
CA SER A 206 -16.70 24.99 -19.54
C SER A 206 -16.12 26.32 -20.05
N ASN A 207 -14.85 26.34 -20.44
CA ASN A 207 -14.21 27.55 -20.99
C ASN A 207 -14.64 27.88 -22.43
N THR A 208 -15.09 26.88 -23.20
CA THR A 208 -15.67 27.11 -24.53
C THR A 208 -17.09 27.69 -24.46
N ILE A 209 -17.89 27.29 -23.47
CA ILE A 209 -19.25 27.82 -23.26
C ILE A 209 -19.20 29.25 -22.70
N ALA A 210 -18.23 29.59 -21.84
CA ALA A 210 -18.08 30.95 -21.31
C ALA A 210 -17.51 31.98 -22.32
N LYS A 211 -17.14 31.53 -23.53
CA LYS A 211 -16.63 32.38 -24.62
C LYS A 211 -17.60 32.57 -25.79
N ASN A 212 -18.76 31.91 -25.75
CA ASN A 212 -19.89 32.15 -26.65
C ASN A 212 -20.99 32.91 -25.92
#